data_AF-A0A0K0DA31-F1
#
_entry.id   AF-A0A0K0DA31-F1
#
_cell.length_a   1.000
_cell.length_b   1.000
_cell.length_c   1.000
_cell.angle_alpha   90.00
_cell.angle_beta   90.00
_cell.angle_gamma   90.00
#
_symmetry.space_group_name_H-M   'P 1'
#
loop_
_entity.id
_entity.type
_entity.pdbx_description
1 polymer ?
#
loop_
_entity_poly.entity_id
_entity_poly.type
_entity_poly.pdbx_seq_one_letter_code
_entity_poly.pdbx_strand_id
1 'polypeptide(L)'
;MVEEDRSAVDECPSFRIETVLKNFEAASSEDHNEDVNLVYFIGAYEELTKFIGLLGKIFHFVQIDVREKTNKLQYLWETNPDSYRSVKSMVVFENEKRHYPGSKALLALHRALEFIVAFLNALAESTNDESVSSICRRTYDDTLARGFTTGLYEKP
;
A
#
# COMPACT_ATOMS: atom_id res chain seq x y z
N MET A 1 -40.06 -22.16 -18.93
CA MET A 1 -39.16 -21.17 -19.55
C MET A 1 -38.59 -20.38 -18.39
N VAL A 2 -37.42 -20.79 -17.89
CA VAL A 2 -36.78 -20.14 -16.75
C VAL A 2 -35.92 -19.04 -17.32
N GLU A 3 -36.27 -17.80 -17.03
CA GLU A 3 -35.45 -16.63 -17.31
C GLU A 3 -34.27 -16.65 -16.32
N GLU A 4 -33.07 -16.96 -16.82
CA GLU A 4 -31.85 -16.79 -16.05
C GLU A 4 -31.43 -15.32 -16.09
N ASP A 5 -31.57 -14.72 -14.92
CA ASP A 5 -31.06 -13.43 -14.48
C ASP A 5 -29.57 -13.29 -14.83
N ARG A 6 -29.26 -12.39 -15.77
CA ARG A 6 -27.89 -11.98 -16.07
C ARG A 6 -27.44 -11.02 -14.98
N SER A 7 -26.91 -11.57 -13.89
CA SER A 7 -26.25 -10.79 -12.85
C SER A 7 -25.16 -9.92 -13.46
N ALA A 8 -25.30 -8.60 -13.35
CA ALA A 8 -24.24 -7.65 -13.62
C ALA A 8 -23.04 -8.00 -12.73
N VAL A 9 -22.02 -8.62 -13.34
CA VAL A 9 -20.72 -8.78 -12.70
C VAL A 9 -20.15 -7.38 -12.59
N ASP A 10 -20.12 -6.85 -11.37
CA ASP A 10 -19.41 -5.64 -11.01
C ASP A 10 -17.95 -5.80 -11.49
N GLU A 11 -17.61 -5.19 -12.62
CA GLU A 11 -16.27 -5.21 -13.18
C GLU A 11 -15.35 -4.46 -12.22
N CYS A 12 -14.76 -5.19 -11.29
CA CYS A 12 -13.67 -4.67 -10.50
C CYS A 12 -12.57 -4.23 -11.49
N PRO A 13 -12.17 -2.95 -11.50
CA PRO A 13 -11.31 -2.42 -12.55
C PRO A 13 -10.04 -3.25 -12.66
N SER A 14 -9.75 -3.71 -13.88
CA SER A 14 -8.61 -4.59 -14.14
C SER A 14 -7.31 -3.94 -13.68
N PHE A 15 -6.48 -4.70 -12.95
CA PHE A 15 -5.14 -4.27 -12.59
C PHE A 15 -4.28 -4.03 -13.83
N ARG A 16 -3.52 -2.93 -13.84
CA ARG A 16 -2.57 -2.57 -14.89
C ARG A 16 -1.21 -2.19 -14.29
N ILE A 17 -0.22 -3.04 -14.51
CA ILE A 17 1.15 -2.81 -14.05
C ILE A 17 1.76 -1.53 -14.65
N GLU A 18 1.37 -1.15 -15.88
CA GLU A 18 1.87 0.08 -16.50
C GLU A 18 1.41 1.33 -15.73
N THR A 19 0.23 1.27 -15.11
CA THR A 19 -0.28 2.38 -14.29
C THR A 19 0.52 2.51 -12.99
N VAL A 20 0.93 1.40 -12.38
CA VAL A 20 1.82 1.39 -11.21
C VAL A 20 3.17 2.02 -11.56
N LEU A 21 3.80 1.54 -12.64
CA LEU A 21 5.13 2.00 -13.07
C LEU A 21 5.12 3.50 -13.40
N LYS A 22 4.15 3.94 -14.22
CA LYS A 22 3.98 5.34 -14.57
C LYS A 22 3.83 6.24 -13.34
N ASN A 23 3.06 5.80 -12.35
CA ASN A 23 2.88 6.58 -11.12
C ASN A 23 4.15 6.61 -10.27
N PHE A 24 4.88 5.51 -10.12
CA PHE A 24 6.16 5.55 -9.38
C PHE A 24 7.24 6.36 -10.08
N GLU A 25 7.31 6.30 -11.41
CA GLU A 25 8.19 7.15 -12.23
C GLU A 25 7.83 8.63 -12.06
N ALA A 26 6.55 8.98 -12.16
CA ALA A 26 6.08 10.35 -11.94
C ALA A 26 6.31 10.81 -10.49
N ALA A 27 6.21 9.90 -9.51
CA ALA A 27 6.45 10.20 -8.11
C ALA A 27 7.92 10.54 -7.85
N SER A 28 8.86 9.92 -8.58
CA SER A 28 10.31 9.99 -8.31
C SER A 28 11.12 10.63 -9.45
N SER A 29 10.49 11.49 -10.26
CA SER A 29 11.13 12.10 -11.42
C SER A 29 12.36 12.94 -11.03
N GLU A 30 13.33 13.05 -11.94
CA GLU A 30 14.56 13.84 -11.72
C GLU A 30 14.26 15.31 -11.37
N ASP A 31 13.16 15.84 -11.89
CA ASP A 31 12.64 17.18 -11.60
C ASP A 31 12.24 17.39 -10.13
N HIS A 32 12.12 16.30 -9.36
CA HIS A 32 11.75 16.35 -7.94
C HIS A 32 12.94 16.34 -6.98
N ASN A 33 14.18 16.45 -7.46
CA ASN A 33 15.38 16.59 -6.61
C ASN A 33 15.42 15.55 -5.47
N GLU A 34 15.27 14.27 -5.83
CA GLU A 34 15.20 13.13 -4.91
C GLU A 34 14.03 13.20 -3.90
N ASP A 35 12.95 13.89 -4.24
CA ASP A 35 11.71 13.94 -3.46
C ASP A 35 10.62 13.09 -4.12
N VAL A 36 9.66 12.65 -3.32
CA VAL A 36 8.58 11.77 -3.76
C VAL A 36 7.26 12.54 -3.73
N ASN A 37 6.65 12.74 -4.88
CA ASN A 37 5.35 13.40 -4.98
C ASN A 37 4.23 12.49 -4.44
N LEU A 38 3.48 12.98 -3.45
CA LEU A 38 2.53 12.16 -2.71
C LEU A 38 1.30 11.75 -3.52
N VAL A 39 0.83 12.57 -4.47
CA VAL A 39 -0.34 12.25 -5.29
C VAL A 39 -0.04 11.06 -6.20
N TYR A 40 1.11 11.07 -6.87
CA TYR A 40 1.52 9.94 -7.72
C TYR A 40 1.84 8.70 -6.88
N PHE A 41 2.45 8.87 -5.71
CA PHE A 41 2.67 7.78 -4.77
C PHE A 41 1.35 7.11 -4.34
N ILE A 42 0.34 7.89 -3.93
CA ILE A 42 -0.99 7.39 -3.59
C ILE A 42 -1.60 6.63 -4.78
N GLY A 43 -1.56 7.22 -5.98
CA GLY A 43 -2.08 6.58 -7.20
C GLY A 43 -1.41 5.24 -7.54
N ALA A 44 -0.11 5.09 -7.26
CA ALA A 44 0.56 3.80 -7.42
C ALA A 44 0.00 2.75 -6.44
N TYR A 45 -0.21 3.12 -5.17
CA TYR A 45 -0.78 2.23 -4.16
C TYR A 45 -2.25 1.87 -4.40
N GLU A 46 -3.05 2.77 -4.96
CA GLU A 46 -4.43 2.46 -5.37
C GLU A 46 -4.47 1.37 -6.43
N GLU A 47 -3.59 1.45 -7.43
CA GLU A 47 -3.49 0.44 -8.48
C GLU A 47 -2.93 -0.89 -7.93
N LEU A 48 -1.91 -0.84 -7.07
CA LEU A 48 -1.40 -2.02 -6.37
C LEU A 48 -2.49 -2.69 -5.52
N THR A 49 -3.40 -1.92 -4.92
CA THR A 49 -4.51 -2.48 -4.13
C THR A 49 -5.41 -3.37 -5.00
N LYS A 50 -5.59 -3.06 -6.29
CA LYS A 50 -6.33 -3.92 -7.22
C LYS A 50 -5.61 -5.26 -7.43
N PHE A 51 -4.29 -5.23 -7.62
CA PHE A 51 -3.47 -6.44 -7.73
C PHE A 51 -3.57 -7.32 -6.49
N ILE A 52 -3.47 -6.73 -5.30
CA ILE A 52 -3.62 -7.47 -4.04
C ILE A 52 -4.99 -8.16 -3.96
N GLY A 53 -6.03 -7.56 -4.54
CA GLY A 53 -7.37 -8.17 -4.62
C GLY A 53 -7.43 -9.41 -5.50
N LEU A 54 -6.63 -9.44 -6.58
CA LEU A 54 -6.54 -10.60 -7.48
C LEU A 54 -5.87 -11.81 -6.81
N LEU A 55 -5.03 -11.59 -5.79
CA LEU A 55 -4.42 -12.66 -5.01
C LEU A 55 -5.44 -13.40 -4.10
N GLY A 56 -6.67 -12.89 -4.02
CA GLY A 56 -7.79 -13.55 -3.36
C GLY A 56 -8.06 -13.08 -1.93
N LYS A 57 -9.12 -13.64 -1.34
CA LYS A 57 -9.72 -13.16 -0.08
C LYS A 57 -8.77 -13.13 1.12
N ILE A 58 -7.72 -13.96 1.11
CA ILE A 58 -6.73 -13.99 2.18
C ILE A 58 -5.95 -12.67 2.29
N PHE A 59 -5.84 -11.88 1.22
CA PHE A 59 -5.15 -10.59 1.22
C PHE A 59 -6.07 -9.39 1.44
N HIS A 60 -7.35 -9.62 1.73
CA HIS A 60 -8.32 -8.55 1.92
C HIS A 60 -7.94 -7.62 3.08
N PHE A 61 -7.31 -8.15 4.14
CA PHE A 61 -6.85 -7.32 5.26
C PHE A 61 -5.76 -6.33 4.83
N VAL A 62 -4.87 -6.72 3.92
CA VAL A 62 -3.82 -5.86 3.37
C VAL A 62 -4.45 -4.75 2.52
N GLN A 63 -5.45 -5.08 1.70
CA GLN A 63 -6.19 -4.07 0.94
C GLN A 63 -6.86 -3.04 1.85
N ILE A 64 -7.49 -3.49 2.95
CA ILE A 64 -8.13 -2.59 3.91
C ILE A 64 -7.08 -1.66 4.52
N ASP A 65 -5.96 -2.20 4.99
CA ASP A 65 -4.93 -1.39 5.65
C ASP A 65 -4.29 -0.38 4.68
N VAL A 66 -3.90 -0.83 3.48
CA VAL A 66 -3.36 0.06 2.44
C VAL A 66 -4.35 1.17 2.11
N ARG A 67 -5.63 0.82 1.88
CA ARG A 67 -6.67 1.80 1.54
C ARG A 67 -6.94 2.80 2.67
N GLU A 68 -6.91 2.36 3.92
CA GLU A 68 -7.05 3.25 5.07
C GLU A 68 -5.92 4.30 5.11
N LYS A 69 -4.68 3.86 4.87
CA LYS A 69 -3.51 4.75 4.89
C LYS A 69 -3.44 5.67 3.66
N THR A 70 -3.78 5.19 2.46
CA THR A 70 -3.88 6.06 1.27
C THR A 70 -4.97 7.10 1.43
N ASN A 71 -6.16 6.72 1.92
CA ASN A 71 -7.24 7.66 2.21
C ASN A 71 -6.82 8.71 3.25
N LYS A 72 -6.04 8.31 4.26
CA LYS A 72 -5.51 9.25 5.25
C LYS A 72 -4.55 10.25 4.61
N LEU A 73 -3.62 9.80 3.76
CA LEU A 73 -2.69 10.68 3.06
C LEU A 73 -3.43 11.62 2.09
N GLN A 74 -4.42 11.09 1.37
CA GLN A 74 -5.27 11.88 0.47
C GLN A 74 -6.02 12.98 1.23
N TYR A 75 -6.64 12.66 2.37
CA TYR A 75 -7.30 13.65 3.22
C TYR A 75 -6.33 14.73 3.73
N LEU A 76 -5.11 14.35 4.13
CA LEU A 76 -4.10 15.31 4.59
C LEU A 76 -3.64 16.23 3.46
N TRP A 77 -3.48 15.68 2.25
CA TRP A 77 -3.20 16.45 1.03
C TRP A 77 -4.33 17.44 0.69
N GLU A 78 -5.59 17.01 0.71
CA GLU A 78 -6.73 17.89 0.48
C GLU A 78 -6.83 19.02 1.51
N THR A 79 -6.43 18.74 2.75
CA THR A 79 -6.47 19.73 3.84
C THR A 79 -5.31 20.72 3.78
N ASN A 80 -4.10 20.28 3.39
CA ASN A 80 -2.93 21.15 3.27
C ASN A 80 -2.09 20.76 2.03
N PRO A 81 -2.52 21.13 0.81
CA PRO A 81 -1.92 20.65 -0.43
C PRO A 81 -0.43 20.96 -0.57
N ASP A 82 0.00 22.16 -0.14
CA ASP A 82 1.41 22.56 -0.21
C ASP A 82 2.28 21.78 0.77
N SER A 83 1.79 21.60 2.00
CA SER A 83 2.50 20.86 3.05
C SER A 83 2.62 19.38 2.73
N TYR A 84 1.61 18.77 2.11
CA TYR A 84 1.60 17.35 1.76
C TYR A 84 1.80 17.12 0.26
N ARG A 85 2.43 18.06 -0.45
CA ARG A 85 2.75 17.89 -1.88
C ARG A 85 3.72 16.74 -2.11
N SER A 86 4.71 16.61 -1.23
CA SER A 86 5.74 15.59 -1.32
C SER A 86 6.11 15.03 0.04
N VAL A 87 6.88 13.95 0.05
CA VAL A 87 7.36 13.32 1.29
C VAL A 87 8.24 14.28 2.08
N LYS A 88 9.18 15.00 1.44
CA LYS A 88 10.03 15.96 2.17
C LYS A 88 9.21 17.10 2.75
N SER A 89 8.30 17.71 1.98
CA SER A 89 7.46 18.81 2.48
C SER A 89 6.60 18.37 3.66
N MET A 90 6.04 17.15 3.57
CA MET A 90 5.23 16.55 4.62
C MET A 90 6.04 16.37 5.89
N VAL A 91 7.21 15.73 5.79
CA VAL A 91 8.06 15.45 6.95
C VAL A 91 8.50 16.74 7.65
N VAL A 92 8.89 17.77 6.88
CA VAL A 92 9.25 19.08 7.44
C VAL A 92 8.09 19.70 8.21
N PHE A 93 6.91 19.78 7.58
CA PHE A 93 5.71 20.36 8.18
C PHE A 93 5.26 19.63 9.45
N GLU A 94 5.24 18.29 9.41
CA GLU A 94 4.84 17.46 10.54
C GLU A 94 5.83 17.55 11.71
N ASN A 95 7.12 17.64 11.41
CA ASN A 95 8.17 17.81 12.40
C ASN A 95 8.08 19.16 13.12
N GLU A 96 7.80 20.25 12.41
CA GLU A 96 7.56 21.57 13.01
C GLU A 96 6.37 21.54 13.97
N LYS A 97 5.30 20.82 13.61
CA LYS A 97 4.10 20.65 14.44
C LYS A 97 4.22 19.58 15.52
N ARG A 98 5.32 18.81 15.53
CA ARG A 98 5.54 17.64 16.40
C ARG A 98 4.36 16.64 16.34
N HIS A 99 3.71 16.52 15.18
CA HIS A 99 2.55 15.67 14.95
C HIS A 99 2.66 15.01 13.58
N TYR A 100 2.71 13.67 13.55
CA TYR A 100 3.18 12.88 12.41
C TYR A 100 2.13 11.94 11.78
N PRO A 101 0.90 12.39 11.48
CA PRO A 101 -0.15 11.50 10.98
C PRO A 101 0.18 10.90 9.60
N GLY A 102 0.71 11.70 8.68
CA GLY A 102 1.11 11.32 7.33
C GLY A 102 2.39 10.50 7.31
N SER A 103 3.43 10.91 8.06
CA SER A 103 4.67 10.11 8.16
C SER A 103 4.40 8.70 8.72
N LYS A 104 3.49 8.57 9.70
CA LYS A 104 3.06 7.26 10.22
C LYS A 104 2.29 6.45 9.18
N ALA A 105 1.40 7.08 8.43
CA ALA A 105 0.64 6.42 7.36
C ALA A 105 1.57 5.94 6.23
N LEU A 106 2.54 6.77 5.83
CA LEU A 106 3.53 6.45 4.81
C LEU A 106 4.45 5.29 5.25
N LEU A 107 4.90 5.29 6.51
CA LEU A 107 5.70 4.18 7.05
C LEU A 107 4.92 2.85 7.06
N ALA A 108 3.62 2.90 7.39
CA ALA A 108 2.76 1.72 7.32
C ALA A 108 2.62 1.21 5.87
N LEU A 109 2.40 2.11 4.90
CA LEU A 109 2.35 1.76 3.47
C LEU A 109 3.67 1.16 2.96
N HIS A 110 4.81 1.69 3.40
CA HIS A 110 6.11 1.14 3.05
C HIS A 110 6.25 -0.31 3.54
N ARG A 111 5.92 -0.57 4.81
CA ARG A 111 5.95 -1.93 5.39
C ARG A 111 5.00 -2.89 4.69
N ALA A 112 3.80 -2.43 4.32
CA ALA A 112 2.85 -3.22 3.56
C ALA A 112 3.43 -3.59 2.17
N LEU A 113 4.12 -2.67 1.51
CA LEU A 113 4.78 -2.94 0.24
C LEU A 113 5.94 -3.92 0.37
N GLU A 114 6.78 -3.79 1.40
CA GLU A 114 7.83 -4.77 1.69
C GLU A 114 7.25 -6.18 1.86
N PHE A 115 6.13 -6.32 2.56
CA PHE A 115 5.41 -7.59 2.67
C PHE A 115 4.93 -8.10 1.30
N ILE A 116 4.31 -7.25 0.48
CA ILE A 116 3.81 -7.64 -0.85
C ILE A 116 4.97 -8.11 -1.72
N VAL A 117 6.07 -7.37 -1.78
CA VAL A 117 7.26 -7.71 -2.57
C VAL A 117 7.85 -9.04 -2.09
N ALA A 118 8.05 -9.20 -0.78
CA ALA A 118 8.56 -10.44 -0.22
C ALA A 118 7.62 -11.63 -0.52
N PHE A 119 6.31 -11.41 -0.45
CA PHE A 119 5.32 -12.45 -0.74
C PHE A 119 5.37 -12.86 -2.21
N LEU A 120 5.46 -11.91 -3.13
CA LEU A 120 5.56 -12.19 -4.56
C LEU A 120 6.85 -12.91 -4.92
N ASN A 121 7.97 -12.53 -4.33
CA ASN A 121 9.24 -13.25 -4.51
C ASN A 121 9.13 -14.69 -4.01
N ALA A 122 8.59 -14.89 -2.80
CA ALA A 122 8.40 -16.21 -2.24
C ALA A 122 7.42 -17.07 -3.07
N LEU A 123 6.38 -16.44 -3.65
CA LEU A 123 5.46 -17.11 -4.55
C LEU A 123 6.16 -17.52 -5.86
N ALA A 124 6.99 -16.64 -6.43
CA ALA A 124 7.74 -16.92 -7.65
C ALA A 124 8.78 -18.04 -7.49
N GLU A 125 9.35 -18.19 -6.29
CA GLU A 125 10.31 -19.23 -5.93
C GLU A 125 9.66 -20.54 -5.46
N SER A 126 8.35 -20.52 -5.18
CA SER A 126 7.64 -21.69 -4.64
C SER A 126 7.45 -22.81 -5.66
N THR A 127 7.47 -24.05 -5.17
CA THR A 127 7.10 -25.24 -5.94
C THR A 127 5.58 -25.44 -5.93
N ASN A 128 5.02 -26.11 -6.94
CA ASN A 128 3.57 -26.39 -7.06
C ASN A 128 2.93 -27.12 -5.86
N ASP A 129 3.75 -27.69 -4.96
CA ASP A 129 3.29 -28.41 -3.77
C ASP A 129 3.12 -27.50 -2.52
N GLU A 130 3.63 -26.26 -2.54
CA GLU A 130 3.45 -25.32 -1.43
C GLU A 130 2.11 -24.58 -1.53
N SER A 131 1.35 -24.54 -0.43
CA SER A 131 0.11 -23.78 -0.40
C SER A 131 0.39 -22.28 -0.30
N VAL A 132 -0.28 -21.47 -1.13
CA VAL A 132 -0.19 -20.00 -1.12
C VAL A 132 -0.44 -19.41 0.28
N SER A 133 -1.31 -20.03 1.06
CA SER A 133 -1.59 -19.64 2.45
C SER A 133 -0.38 -19.85 3.38
N SER A 134 0.39 -20.92 3.20
CA SER A 134 1.61 -21.18 3.97
C SER A 134 2.72 -20.18 3.64
N ILE A 135 2.89 -19.83 2.36
CA ILE A 135 3.84 -18.82 1.88
C ILE A 135 3.47 -17.43 2.41
N CYS A 136 2.19 -17.07 2.34
CA CYS A 136 1.66 -15.81 2.86
C CYS A 136 1.95 -15.65 4.36
N ARG A 137 1.69 -16.70 5.15
CA ARG A 137 1.93 -16.65 6.60
C ARG A 137 3.40 -16.48 6.95
N ARG A 138 4.29 -17.25 6.31
CA ARG A 138 5.75 -17.13 6.51
C ARG A 138 6.23 -15.71 6.21
N THR A 139 5.82 -15.18 5.06
CA THR A 139 6.21 -13.83 4.62
C THR A 139 5.66 -12.75 5.56
N TYR A 140 4.45 -12.93 6.08
CA TYR A 140 3.84 -12.01 7.03
C TYR A 140 4.64 -11.94 8.34
N ASP A 141 5.03 -13.11 8.86
CA ASP A 141 5.84 -13.21 10.08
C ASP A 141 7.24 -12.57 9.89
N ASP A 142 7.83 -12.70 8.69
CA ASP A 142 9.15 -12.16 8.39
C ASP A 142 9.18 -10.62 8.17
N THR A 143 8.05 -10.03 7.79
CA THR A 143 7.97 -8.60 7.42
C THR A 143 7.12 -7.80 8.42
N LEU A 144 5.80 -7.98 8.40
CA LEU A 144 4.85 -7.18 9.17
C LEU A 144 4.92 -7.48 10.68
N ALA A 145 5.15 -8.72 11.10
CA ALA A 145 5.19 -9.06 12.53
C ALA A 145 6.38 -8.42 13.29
N ARG A 146 7.48 -8.10 12.58
CA ARG A 146 8.61 -7.33 13.15
C ARG A 146 8.21 -5.90 13.54
N GLY A 147 7.22 -5.33 12.86
CA GLY A 147 6.73 -3.97 13.14
C GLY A 147 5.72 -3.89 14.30
N PHE A 148 5.01 -4.98 14.62
CA PHE A 148 4.00 -5.03 15.68
C PHE A 148 4.59 -5.33 17.08
N THR A 149 5.79 -5.91 17.16
CA THR A 149 6.37 -6.39 18.43
C THR A 149 7.18 -5.34 19.20
N THR A 150 7.58 -4.23 18.57
CA THR A 150 8.36 -3.16 19.24
C THR A 150 7.52 -2.01 19.83
N GLY A 151 6.18 -2.13 19.88
CA GLY A 151 5.28 -1.10 20.41
C GLY A 151 4.58 -1.41 21.74
N LEU A 152 4.81 -2.58 22.35
CA LEU A 152 4.03 -3.03 23.53
C LEU A 152 4.86 -3.37 24.78
N TYR A 153 6.03 -2.76 24.95
CA TYR A 153 6.72 -2.72 26.24
C TYR A 153 7.12 -1.29 26.62
N GLU A 154 6.14 -0.38 26.63
CA GLU A 154 6.12 0.67 27.64
C GLU A 154 4.86 0.49 28.48
N LYS A 155 5.05 -0.09 29.66
CA LYS A 155 4.18 0.14 30.81
C LYS A 155 5.07 0.47 32.02
N PRO A 156 4.56 1.31 32.94
CA PRO A 156 5.34 2.10 33.89
C PRO A 156 6.07 1.26 34.95
#